data_AF-A0A067PFT8-F1
#
_entry.id   AF-A0A067PFT8-F1
#
_cell.length_a   1.000
_cell.length_b   1.000
_cell.length_c   1.000
_cell.angle_alpha   90.00
_cell.angle_beta   90.00
_cell.angle_gamma   90.00
#
_symmetry.space_group_name_H-M   'P 1'
#
loop_
_entity.id
_entity.type
_entity.pdbx_description
1 polymer ?
#
loop_
_entity_poly.entity_id
_entity_poly.type
_entity_poly.pdbx_seq_one_letter_code
_entity_poly.pdbx_strand_id
1 'polypeptide(L)'
;MQSLRSECKGFKCPKGFDERKPCCCRRLLYNQPDFVNVESRLETMCKARGYQVVFLPKFHCELNFIEQCWGAAKRKYRLNPTSSTEADLERNVVSALDSIPLTQMRKFATRASRFMDAYRKGLNGRQAAWAGKKYRGHRVLPNSILDELNAAGLVEQPISSAVAT
;
A
#
# COMPACT_ATOMS: atom_id res chain seq x y z
N MET A 1 -23.74 -6.36 35.94
CA MET A 1 -22.81 -6.43 34.78
C MET A 1 -23.60 -6.09 33.53
N GLN A 2 -23.23 -5.06 32.78
CA GLN A 2 -23.84 -4.82 31.46
C GLN A 2 -23.48 -5.99 30.54
N SER A 3 -24.48 -6.60 29.91
CA SER A 3 -24.28 -7.67 28.93
C SER A 3 -23.60 -7.08 27.69
N LEU A 4 -22.31 -7.36 27.54
CA LEU A 4 -21.56 -6.98 26.35
C LEU A 4 -21.90 -7.96 25.24
N ARG A 5 -22.40 -7.45 24.11
CA ARG A 5 -22.68 -8.28 22.93
C ARG A 5 -21.39 -8.95 22.42
N SER A 6 -21.50 -10.16 21.88
CA SER A 6 -20.35 -10.87 21.27
C SER A 6 -19.73 -10.06 20.13
N GLU A 7 -20.55 -9.50 19.24
CA GLU A 7 -20.14 -8.71 18.09
C GLU A 7 -21.14 -7.58 17.72
N CYS A 8 -20.66 -6.57 16.99
CA CYS A 8 -21.53 -5.53 16.42
C CYS A 8 -22.18 -6.04 15.12
N LYS A 9 -23.41 -5.60 14.84
CA LYS A 9 -24.16 -6.01 13.65
C LYS A 9 -23.35 -5.75 12.37
N GLY A 10 -23.17 -6.79 11.56
CA GLY A 10 -22.41 -6.72 10.31
C GLY A 10 -20.92 -6.40 10.47
N PHE A 11 -20.33 -6.68 11.64
CA PHE A 11 -18.94 -6.35 11.98
C PHE A 11 -18.60 -4.86 11.95
N LYS A 12 -19.62 -3.99 11.96
CA LYS A 12 -19.46 -2.53 11.91
C LYS A 12 -19.37 -1.97 13.32
N CYS A 13 -18.14 -1.90 13.85
CA CYS A 13 -17.87 -1.23 15.12
C CYS A 13 -17.78 0.31 14.91
N PRO A 14 -18.10 1.13 15.93
CA PRO A 14 -17.84 2.57 15.90
C PRO A 14 -16.37 2.90 15.60
N LYS A 15 -16.11 4.09 15.05
CA LYS A 15 -14.74 4.59 14.86
C LYS A 15 -14.10 4.87 16.22
N GLY A 16 -12.86 4.43 16.41
CA GLY A 16 -12.17 4.45 17.70
C GLY A 16 -12.37 3.18 18.53
N PHE A 17 -11.60 3.03 19.59
CA PHE A 17 -11.76 1.96 20.57
C PHE A 17 -11.57 2.58 21.96
N ASP A 18 -12.58 2.43 22.81
CA ASP A 18 -12.54 2.79 24.23
C ASP A 18 -12.62 1.49 25.04
N GLU A 19 -11.54 1.15 25.74
CA GLU A 19 -11.45 -0.04 26.56
C GLU A 19 -12.40 0.00 27.76
N ARG A 20 -12.72 1.20 28.28
CA ARG A 20 -13.63 1.37 29.43
C ARG A 20 -15.10 1.17 29.03
N LYS A 21 -15.42 1.33 27.74
CA LYS A 21 -16.78 1.20 27.19
C LYS A 21 -16.74 0.47 25.83
N PRO A 22 -16.37 -0.83 25.81
CA PRO A 22 -16.27 -1.58 24.58
C PRO A 22 -17.65 -1.75 23.92
N CYS A 23 -17.69 -1.72 22.59
CA CYS A 23 -18.93 -1.91 21.84
C CYS A 23 -19.35 -3.39 21.73
N CYS A 24 -18.39 -4.32 21.74
CA CYS A 24 -18.59 -5.77 21.72
C CYS A 24 -17.33 -6.53 22.20
N CYS A 25 -17.50 -7.79 22.61
CA CYS A 25 -16.41 -8.65 23.08
C CYS A 25 -15.33 -8.83 22.02
N ARG A 26 -15.71 -9.03 20.75
CA ARG A 26 -14.76 -9.16 19.64
C ARG A 26 -13.83 -7.95 19.53
N ARG A 27 -14.36 -6.74 19.62
CA ARG A 27 -13.56 -5.50 19.52
C ARG A 27 -12.67 -5.32 20.74
N LEU A 28 -13.15 -5.68 21.93
CA LEU A 28 -12.34 -5.68 23.16
C LEU A 28 -11.15 -6.63 23.00
N LEU A 29 -11.40 -7.91 22.70
CA LEU A 29 -10.37 -8.94 22.50
C LEU A 29 -9.35 -8.57 21.42
N TYR A 30 -9.81 -8.06 20.28
CA TYR A 30 -8.92 -7.66 19.18
C TYR A 30 -7.90 -6.58 19.57
N ASN A 31 -8.22 -5.74 20.55
CA ASN A 31 -7.34 -4.66 21.00
C ASN A 31 -6.65 -4.97 22.34
N GLN A 32 -6.81 -6.18 22.90
CA GLN A 32 -6.09 -6.53 24.11
C GLN A 32 -4.57 -6.63 23.84
N PRO A 33 -3.73 -6.21 24.80
CA PRO A 33 -2.27 -6.15 24.60
C PRO A 33 -1.62 -7.49 24.24
N ASP A 34 -2.18 -8.60 24.72
CA ASP A 34 -1.73 -9.97 24.46
C ASP A 34 -2.02 -10.45 23.04
N PHE A 35 -2.93 -9.82 22.30
CA PHE A 35 -3.14 -10.10 20.88
C PHE A 35 -2.41 -9.08 19.98
N VAL A 36 -2.42 -7.80 20.36
CA VAL A 36 -1.86 -6.72 19.54
C VAL A 36 -0.33 -6.78 19.48
N ASN A 37 0.31 -7.14 20.59
CA ASN A 37 1.78 -7.14 20.70
C ASN A 37 2.41 -8.51 20.36
N VAL A 38 1.62 -9.49 19.94
CA VAL A 38 2.14 -10.79 19.54
C VAL A 38 2.64 -10.72 18.10
N GLU A 39 3.89 -11.12 17.92
CA GLU A 39 4.47 -11.27 16.60
C GLU A 39 3.70 -12.31 15.79
N SER A 40 3.41 -12.00 14.53
CA SER A 40 2.75 -12.96 13.67
C SER A 40 3.65 -14.16 13.40
N ARG A 41 3.03 -15.33 13.15
CA ARG A 41 3.76 -16.55 12.74
C ARG A 41 4.69 -16.30 11.55
N LEU A 42 4.29 -15.44 10.61
CA LEU A 42 5.12 -15.04 9.47
C LEU A 42 6.38 -14.30 9.93
N GLU A 43 6.25 -13.33 10.83
CA GLU A 43 7.39 -12.62 11.40
C GLU A 43 8.34 -13.56 12.14
N THR A 44 7.82 -14.42 13.02
CA THR A 44 8.65 -15.40 13.75
C THR A 44 9.43 -16.30 12.79
N MET A 45 8.76 -16.83 11.75
CA MET A 45 9.38 -17.71 10.76
C MET A 45 10.44 -17.01 9.90
N CYS A 46 10.23 -15.74 9.57
CA CYS A 46 11.19 -14.94 8.82
C CYS A 46 12.39 -14.53 9.70
N LYS A 47 12.14 -14.11 10.94
CA LYS A 47 13.19 -13.75 11.91
C LYS A 47 14.11 -14.93 12.23
N ALA A 48 13.55 -16.13 12.40
CA ALA A 48 14.32 -17.36 12.59
C ALA A 48 15.28 -17.66 11.43
N ARG A 49 15.02 -17.10 10.23
CA ARG A 49 15.88 -17.21 9.04
C ARG A 49 16.74 -15.96 8.79
N GLY A 50 16.72 -14.97 9.69
CA GLY A 50 17.47 -13.72 9.55
C GLY A 50 16.81 -12.67 8.64
N TYR A 51 15.52 -12.80 8.33
CA TYR A 51 14.78 -11.85 7.50
C TYR A 51 13.83 -10.97 8.33
N GLN A 52 13.75 -9.69 7.97
CA GLN A 52 12.74 -8.77 8.47
C GLN A 52 11.52 -8.74 7.54
N VAL A 53 10.32 -8.88 8.11
CA VAL A 53 9.07 -8.71 7.37
C VAL A 53 8.70 -7.23 7.34
N VAL A 54 8.36 -6.74 6.15
CA VAL A 54 7.86 -5.37 5.95
C VAL A 54 6.41 -5.44 5.48
N PHE A 55 5.49 -4.95 6.31
CA PHE A 55 4.08 -4.84 5.94
C PHE A 55 3.83 -3.54 5.18
N LEU A 56 3.29 -3.65 3.98
CA LEU A 56 2.91 -2.50 3.18
C LEU A 56 1.47 -2.07 3.48
N PRO A 57 1.16 -0.76 3.42
CA PRO A 57 -0.21 -0.28 3.57
C PRO A 57 -1.17 -0.93 2.57
N LYS A 58 -2.37 -1.27 3.03
CA LYS A 58 -3.41 -1.86 2.18
C LYS A 58 -3.86 -0.86 1.11
N PHE A 59 -4.12 -1.36 -0.11
CA PHE A 59 -4.60 -0.57 -1.25
C PHE A 59 -3.62 0.51 -1.77
N HIS A 60 -2.33 0.38 -1.46
CA HIS A 60 -1.27 1.27 -1.94
C HIS A 60 -0.25 0.51 -2.81
N CYS A 61 -0.68 0.00 -3.96
CA CYS A 61 0.16 -0.81 -4.85
C CYS A 61 1.38 -0.05 -5.39
N GLU A 62 1.29 1.29 -5.46
CA GLU A 62 2.39 2.19 -5.82
C GLU A 62 3.57 2.17 -4.83
N LEU A 63 3.35 1.70 -3.60
CA LEU A 63 4.41 1.50 -2.59
C LEU A 63 5.11 0.15 -2.73
N ASN A 64 4.56 -0.78 -3.52
CA ASN A 64 5.15 -2.09 -3.76
C ASN A 64 5.83 -2.12 -5.14
N PHE A 65 7.15 -1.95 -5.19
CA PHE A 65 7.84 -1.84 -6.48
C PHE A 65 7.75 -3.09 -7.36
N ILE A 66 7.49 -4.27 -6.77
CA ILE A 66 7.33 -5.52 -7.53
C ILE A 66 6.14 -5.46 -8.50
N GLU A 67 5.13 -4.64 -8.22
CA GLU A 67 3.98 -4.43 -9.12
C GLU A 67 4.43 -3.83 -10.47
N GLN A 68 5.45 -2.96 -10.44
CA GLN A 68 6.03 -2.41 -11.65
C GLN A 68 6.91 -3.44 -12.37
N CYS A 69 7.60 -4.32 -11.64
CA CYS A 69 8.31 -5.46 -12.24
C CYS A 69 7.32 -6.36 -12.98
N TRP A 70 6.21 -6.74 -12.34
CA TRP A 70 5.14 -7.51 -12.98
C TRP A 70 4.54 -6.79 -14.19
N GLY A 71 4.32 -5.48 -14.11
CA GLY A 71 3.87 -4.68 -15.25
C GLY A 71 4.84 -4.73 -16.44
N ALA A 72 6.14 -4.62 -16.18
CA ALA A 72 7.19 -4.71 -17.20
C ALA A 72 7.29 -6.12 -17.80
N ALA A 73 7.30 -7.16 -16.96
CA ALA A 73 7.31 -8.56 -17.40
C ALA A 73 6.07 -8.87 -18.26
N LYS A 74 4.86 -8.49 -17.82
CA LYS A 74 3.64 -8.68 -18.60
C LYS A 74 3.71 -8.02 -19.97
N ARG A 75 4.31 -6.83 -20.08
CA ARG A 75 4.51 -6.17 -21.38
C ARG A 75 5.42 -6.99 -22.29
N LYS A 76 6.49 -7.59 -21.75
CA LYS A 76 7.41 -8.45 -22.50
C LYS A 76 6.75 -9.77 -22.89
N TYR A 77 6.06 -10.40 -21.96
CA TYR A 77 5.32 -11.63 -22.18
C TYR A 77 4.31 -11.50 -23.34
N ARG A 78 3.59 -10.37 -23.42
CA ARG A 78 2.61 -10.10 -24.49
C ARG A 78 3.21 -10.01 -25.91
N LEU A 79 4.54 -9.96 -26.04
CA LEU A 79 5.21 -10.01 -27.35
C LEU A 79 5.44 -11.44 -27.83
N ASN A 80 5.29 -12.44 -26.95
CA ASN A 80 5.43 -13.83 -27.32
C ASN A 80 4.19 -14.32 -28.10
N PRO A 81 4.34 -15.32 -28.97
CA PRO A 81 3.20 -16.00 -29.60
C PRO A 81 2.23 -16.54 -28.55
N THR A 82 0.94 -16.58 -28.91
CA THR A 82 -0.07 -17.26 -28.09
C THR A 82 0.22 -18.75 -28.01
N SER A 83 0.18 -19.30 -26.81
CA SER A 83 0.30 -20.74 -26.58
C SER A 83 -0.76 -21.18 -25.57
N SER A 84 -1.18 -22.44 -25.65
CA SER A 84 -2.07 -23.11 -24.69
C SER A 84 -1.34 -24.15 -23.83
N THR A 85 -0.09 -24.44 -24.13
CA THR A 85 0.75 -25.43 -23.43
C THR A 85 1.40 -24.80 -22.21
N GLU A 86 1.18 -25.40 -21.03
CA GLU A 86 1.73 -24.93 -19.75
C GLU A 86 3.25 -24.71 -19.81
N ALA A 87 3.99 -25.65 -20.41
CA ALA A 87 5.44 -25.56 -20.55
C ALA A 87 5.92 -24.32 -21.33
N ASP A 88 5.15 -23.86 -22.32
CA ASP A 88 5.46 -22.64 -23.07
C ASP A 88 5.09 -21.40 -22.26
N LEU A 89 3.94 -21.43 -21.57
CA LEU A 89 3.50 -20.35 -20.69
C LEU A 89 4.53 -20.10 -19.58
N GLU A 90 4.99 -21.16 -18.90
CA GLU A 90 5.99 -21.09 -17.84
C GLU A 90 7.31 -20.51 -18.35
N ARG A 91 7.85 -21.08 -19.44
CA ARG A 91 9.08 -20.61 -20.07
C ARG A 91 9.00 -19.13 -20.46
N ASN A 92 7.86 -18.72 -21.02
CA ASN A 92 7.62 -17.33 -21.42
C ASN A 92 7.53 -16.39 -20.21
N VAL A 93 6.93 -16.82 -19.09
CA VAL A 93 6.87 -16.02 -17.85
C VAL A 93 8.27 -15.85 -17.26
N VAL A 94 9.05 -16.94 -17.13
CA VAL A 94 10.42 -16.90 -16.60
C VAL A 94 11.29 -15.99 -17.46
N SER A 95 11.30 -16.19 -18.79
CA SER A 95 12.04 -15.34 -19.73
C SER A 95 11.64 -13.86 -19.64
N ALA A 96 10.33 -13.57 -19.52
CA ALA A 96 9.86 -12.20 -19.38
C ALA A 96 10.30 -11.54 -18.06
N LEU A 97 10.34 -12.28 -16.96
CA LEU A 97 10.83 -11.81 -15.66
C LEU A 97 12.34 -11.55 -15.69
N ASP A 98 13.12 -12.49 -16.23
CA ASP A 98 14.59 -12.38 -16.36
C ASP A 98 15.02 -11.24 -17.28
N SER A 99 14.17 -10.85 -18.23
CA SER A 99 14.43 -9.74 -19.13
C SER A 99 14.44 -8.35 -18.46
N ILE A 100 14.01 -8.25 -17.21
CA ILE A 100 13.95 -6.96 -16.49
C ILE A 100 15.35 -6.64 -15.95
N PRO A 101 16.03 -5.58 -16.43
CA PRO A 101 17.36 -5.26 -15.94
C PRO A 101 17.30 -4.71 -14.51
N LEU A 102 18.33 -5.00 -13.71
CA LEU A 102 18.48 -4.50 -12.34
C LEU A 102 18.37 -2.97 -12.25
N THR A 103 18.86 -2.26 -13.26
CA THR A 103 18.76 -0.80 -13.36
C THR A 103 17.31 -0.32 -13.40
N GLN A 104 16.42 -1.07 -14.05
CA GLN A 104 15.00 -0.77 -14.11
C GLN A 104 14.29 -1.13 -12.80
N MET A 105 14.64 -2.24 -12.16
CA MET A 105 14.13 -2.59 -10.82
C MET A 105 14.48 -1.50 -9.79
N ARG A 106 15.72 -0.99 -9.81
CA ARG A 106 16.16 0.13 -8.96
C ARG A 106 15.36 1.43 -9.22
N LYS A 107 15.03 1.71 -10.48
CA LYS A 107 14.15 2.86 -10.82
C LYS A 107 12.74 2.66 -10.26
N PHE A 108 12.20 1.45 -10.29
CA PHE A 108 10.89 1.13 -9.70
C PHE A 108 10.88 1.30 -8.18
N ALA A 109 11.90 0.79 -7.50
CA ALA A 109 12.08 0.99 -6.06
C ALA A 109 12.17 2.47 -5.71
N THR A 110 12.97 3.24 -6.46
CA THR A 110 13.08 4.70 -6.29
C THR A 110 11.74 5.40 -6.44
N ARG A 111 10.91 4.97 -7.41
CA ARG A 111 9.56 5.51 -7.59
C ARG A 111 8.66 5.23 -6.38
N ALA A 112 8.68 4.00 -5.85
CA ALA A 112 7.92 3.65 -4.65
C ALA A 112 8.35 4.51 -3.44
N SER A 113 9.66 4.74 -3.27
CA SER A 113 10.19 5.63 -2.24
C SER A 113 9.71 7.08 -2.40
N ARG A 114 9.56 7.59 -3.63
CA ARG A 114 9.01 8.93 -3.89
C ARG A 114 7.54 9.04 -3.52
N PHE A 115 6.73 8.00 -3.79
CA PHE A 115 5.34 7.95 -3.31
C PHE A 115 5.30 7.94 -1.78
N MET A 116 6.18 7.17 -1.14
CA MET A 116 6.28 7.12 0.31
C MET A 116 6.66 8.48 0.93
N ASP A 117 7.61 9.21 0.34
CA ASP A 117 7.96 10.58 0.75
C ASP A 117 6.77 11.54 0.60
N ALA A 118 6.05 11.47 -0.53
CA ALA A 118 4.85 12.28 -0.76
C ALA A 118 3.76 12.01 0.28
N TYR A 119 3.50 10.75 0.60
CA TYR A 119 2.48 10.37 1.59
C TYR A 119 2.85 10.81 3.00
N ARG A 120 4.13 10.74 3.38
CA ARG A 120 4.62 11.30 4.66
C ARG A 120 4.40 12.81 4.76
N LYS A 121 4.33 13.51 3.62
CA LYS A 121 4.02 14.95 3.51
C LYS A 121 2.52 15.24 3.37
N GLY A 122 1.66 14.23 3.52
CA GLY A 122 0.21 14.39 3.48
C GLY A 122 -0.40 14.43 2.08
N LEU A 123 0.36 14.14 1.02
CA LEU A 123 -0.18 14.10 -0.34
C LEU A 123 -1.01 12.84 -0.55
N ASN A 124 -2.07 12.94 -1.35
CA ASN A 124 -2.80 11.76 -1.85
C ASN A 124 -2.13 11.15 -3.11
N GLY A 125 -2.64 10.02 -3.59
CA GLY A 125 -2.07 9.31 -4.74
C GLY A 125 -2.00 10.14 -6.03
N ARG A 126 -3.01 10.96 -6.30
CA ARG A 126 -3.06 11.84 -7.47
C ARG A 126 -2.00 12.94 -7.38
N GLN A 127 -1.91 13.59 -6.22
CA GLN A 127 -0.92 14.64 -5.95
C GLN A 127 0.50 14.08 -5.99
N ALA A 128 0.74 12.90 -5.39
CA ALA A 128 2.04 12.23 -5.39
C ALA A 128 2.49 11.87 -6.82
N ALA A 129 1.58 11.37 -7.66
CA ALA A 129 1.87 11.07 -9.07
C ALA A 129 2.24 12.33 -9.86
N TRP A 130 1.52 13.44 -9.64
CA TRP A 130 1.83 14.73 -10.25
C TRP A 130 3.19 15.28 -9.78
N ALA A 131 3.44 15.27 -8.47
CA ALA A 131 4.69 15.74 -7.88
C ALA A 131 5.88 14.92 -8.40
N GLY A 132 5.74 13.59 -8.48
CA GLY A 132 6.76 12.72 -9.07
C GLY A 132 7.04 13.00 -10.56
N LYS A 133 6.07 13.55 -11.30
CA LYS A 133 6.25 13.99 -12.70
C LYS A 133 6.93 15.36 -12.78
N LYS A 134 6.58 16.29 -11.88
CA LYS A 134 7.15 17.64 -11.83
C LYS A 134 8.63 17.60 -11.39
N TYR A 135 8.94 16.84 -10.35
CA TYR A 135 10.29 16.78 -9.75
C TYR A 135 11.04 15.50 -10.12
N ARG A 136 11.00 15.10 -11.40
CA ARG A 136 11.67 13.88 -11.88
C ARG A 136 13.17 13.84 -11.58
N GLY A 137 13.83 15.00 -11.59
CA GLY A 137 15.26 15.15 -11.31
C GLY A 137 15.61 15.27 -9.83
N HIS A 138 14.65 15.56 -8.95
CA HIS A 138 14.93 15.72 -7.53
C HIS A 138 14.73 14.40 -6.78
N ARG A 139 15.50 14.22 -5.71
CA ARG A 139 15.38 13.04 -4.83
C ARG A 139 14.33 13.23 -3.74
N VAL A 140 13.92 14.47 -3.46
CA VAL A 140 13.00 14.84 -2.38
C VAL A 140 12.05 15.93 -2.88
N LEU A 141 10.79 15.89 -2.43
CA LEU A 141 9.84 16.98 -2.69
C LEU A 141 10.15 18.19 -1.81
N PRO A 142 10.10 19.43 -2.33
CA PRO A 142 10.34 20.63 -1.54
C PRO A 142 9.27 20.80 -0.45
N ASN A 143 9.61 21.51 0.63
CA ASN A 143 8.66 21.79 1.71
C ASN A 143 7.48 22.67 1.25
N SER A 144 7.67 23.46 0.19
CA SER A 144 6.63 24.30 -0.45
C SER A 144 5.66 23.52 -1.35
N ILE A 145 5.72 22.18 -1.38
CA ILE A 145 4.94 21.37 -2.34
C ILE A 145 3.43 21.60 -2.20
N LEU A 146 2.93 21.86 -0.99
CA LEU A 146 1.50 22.12 -0.75
C LEU A 146 1.04 23.42 -1.41
N ASP A 147 1.85 24.48 -1.35
CA ASP A 147 1.56 25.76 -2.02
C ASP A 147 1.52 25.60 -3.54
N GLU A 148 2.42 24.77 -4.09
CA GLU A 148 2.45 24.47 -5.52
C GLU A 148 1.28 23.60 -5.97
N LEU A 149 0.76 22.72 -5.09
CA LEU A 149 -0.46 21.96 -5.35
C LEU A 149 -1.71 22.85 -5.31
N ASN A 150 -1.75 23.83 -4.41
CA ASN A 150 -2.78 24.88 -4.37
C ASN A 150 -2.80 25.64 -5.69
N ALA A 151 -1.65 26.14 -6.14
CA ALA A 151 -1.53 26.86 -7.41
C ALA A 151 -1.88 25.98 -8.63
N ALA A 152 -1.65 24.67 -8.55
CA ALA A 152 -1.99 23.72 -9.62
C ALA A 152 -3.46 23.24 -9.59
N GLY A 153 -4.28 23.72 -8.64
CA GLY A 153 -5.68 23.29 -8.49
C GLY A 153 -5.84 21.81 -8.12
N LEU A 154 -4.84 21.22 -7.48
CA LEU A 154 -4.82 19.80 -7.08
C LEU A 154 -5.24 19.57 -5.62
N VAL A 155 -5.83 20.59 -5.00
CA VAL A 155 -6.40 20.53 -3.66
C VAL A 155 -7.85 20.12 -3.81
N GLU A 156 -8.26 19.06 -3.14
CA GLU A 156 -9.67 18.78 -3.00
C GLU A 156 -10.27 19.81 -2.05
N GLN A 157 -11.32 20.51 -2.48
CA GLN A 157 -12.16 21.22 -1.53
C GLN A 157 -12.70 20.20 -0.52
N PRO A 158 -12.79 20.55 0.78
CA PRO A 158 -13.37 19.64 1.75
C PRO A 158 -14.74 19.20 1.23
N ILE A 159 -14.98 17.89 1.26
CA ILE A 159 -16.31 17.34 0.97
C ILE A 159 -17.27 18.09 1.88
N SER A 160 -18.10 18.95 1.29
CA SER A 160 -19.17 19.63 2.02
C SER A 160 -19.93 18.55 2.76
N SER A 161 -19.91 18.61 4.08
CA SER A 161 -20.72 17.77 4.95
C SER A 161 -22.19 18.15 4.76
N ALA A 162 -22.77 17.67 3.67
CA ALA A 162 -24.16 17.85 3.34
C ALA A 162 -24.69 16.53 2.77
N VAL A 163 -24.90 15.54 3.64
CA VAL A 163 -26.18 14.84 3.79
C VAL A 163 -26.16 14.18 5.18
N ALA A 164 -26.67 14.92 6.17
CA ALA A 164 -27.21 14.36 7.40
C ALA A 164 -28.63 14.92 7.54
N THR A 165 -29.58 14.15 7.00
CA THR A 165 -31.00 14.12 7.36
C THR A 165 -31.45 12.69 7.17
#